data_AF-A0A520IUI5-F1
#
_entry.id   AF-A0A520IUI5-F1
#
_cell.length_a   1.000
_cell.length_b   1.000
_cell.length_c   1.000
_cell.angle_alpha   90.00
_cell.angle_beta   90.00
_cell.angle_gamma   90.00
#
_symmetry.space_group_name_H-M   'P 1'
#
loop_
_entity.id
_entity.type
_entity.pdbx_description
1 polymer ?
#
loop_
_entity_poly.entity_id
_entity_poly.type
_entity_poly.pdbx_seq_one_letter_code
_entity_poly.pdbx_strand_id
1 'polypeptide(L)' 'VLGPQPLTRDGWWLLRATTDYAREGSSSQQMAIWNAEGMPVGEQMQSVAVFG' A
#
# COMPACT_ATOMS: atom_id res chain seq x y z
N VAL A 1 8.16 -15.57 12.54
CA VAL A 1 9.42 -14.79 12.54
C VAL A 1 9.22 -13.62 11.59
N LEU A 2 9.54 -12.40 11.99
CA LEU A 2 9.54 -11.26 11.08
C LEU A 2 10.88 -11.25 10.33
N GLY A 3 10.86 -10.81 9.07
CA GLY A 3 12.09 -10.57 8.30
C GLY A 3 12.95 -9.45 8.91
N PRO A 4 14.14 -9.19 8.37
CA PRO A 4 14.98 -8.07 8.80
C PRO A 4 14.21 -6.75 8.67
N GLN A 5 14.57 -5.77 9.49
CA GLN A 5 13.97 -4.44 9.43
C GLN A 5 14.22 -3.83 8.03
N PRO A 6 13.17 -3.39 7.32
CA PRO A 6 13.35 -2.82 6.00
C PRO A 6 14.10 -1.49 6.08
N LEU A 7 15.09 -1.32 5.19
CA LEU A 7 15.91 -0.12 5.07
C LEU A 7 15.52 0.65 3.80
N THR A 8 15.67 1.97 3.84
CA THR A 8 15.52 2.82 2.68
C THR A 8 16.56 3.94 2.67
N ARG A 9 16.86 4.46 1.49
CA ARG A 9 17.76 5.60 1.30
C ARG A 9 16.99 6.91 1.50
N ASP A 10 17.60 7.85 2.21
CA ASP A 10 17.11 9.22 2.41
C ASP A 10 15.68 9.30 3.01
N GLY A 11 15.21 8.22 3.64
CA GLY A 11 13.88 8.11 4.24
C GLY A 11 12.71 7.96 3.25
N TRP A 12 12.97 7.87 1.94
CA TRP A 12 11.91 7.78 0.93
C TRP A 12 11.29 6.40 0.82
N TRP A 13 9.98 6.34 0.64
CA TRP A 13 9.24 5.12 0.34
C TRP A 13 8.28 5.37 -0.81
N LEU A 14 8.14 4.39 -1.70
CA LEU A 14 7.11 4.41 -2.72
C LEU A 14 5.89 3.66 -2.20
N LEU A 15 4.74 4.32 -2.17
CA LEU A 15 3.44 3.69 -1.97
C LEU A 15 2.67 3.73 -3.29
N ARG A 16 2.28 2.56 -3.80
CA ARG A 16 1.31 2.47 -4.89
C ARG A 16 -0.01 1.99 -4.31
N ALA A 17 -1.07 2.76 -4.52
CA ALA A 17 -2.44 2.38 -4.21
C ALA A 17 -3.22 2.33 -5.53
N THR A 18 -3.81 1.18 -5.83
CA THR A 18 -4.68 0.99 -6.99
C THR A 18 -6.08 0.67 -6.47
N THR A 19 -7.08 1.41 -6.94
CA THR A 19 -8.48 1.15 -6.62
C THR A 19 -9.07 0.20 -7.65
N ASP A 20 -9.48 -0.96 -7.19
CA ASP A 20 -10.01 -2.01 -8.06
C ASP A 20 -11.53 -1.89 -8.17
N TYR A 21 -12.17 -1.34 -7.13
CA TYR A 21 -13.61 -1.29 -6.98
C TYR A 21 -14.03 -0.05 -6.18
N ALA A 22 -14.97 0.73 -6.71
CA ALA A 22 -15.64 1.82 -6.00
C ALA A 22 -17.11 1.86 -6.46
N ARG A 23 -18.01 1.25 -5.67
CA ARG A 23 -19.43 1.14 -6.00
C ARG A 23 -20.28 0.91 -4.75
N GLU A 24 -21.56 1.25 -4.83
CA GLU A 24 -22.57 0.97 -3.77
C GLU A 24 -22.14 1.45 -2.38
N GLY A 25 -21.47 2.60 -2.29
CA GLY A 25 -20.99 3.15 -1.03
C GLY A 25 -19.77 2.44 -0.44
N SER A 26 -19.04 1.64 -1.22
CA SER A 26 -17.80 0.98 -0.80
C SER A 26 -16.70 1.16 -1.84
N SER A 27 -15.46 1.29 -1.36
CA SER A 27 -14.26 1.31 -2.20
C SER A 27 -13.18 0.41 -1.61
N SER A 28 -12.56 -0.43 -2.45
CA SER A 28 -11.43 -1.29 -2.06
C SER A 28 -10.20 -1.02 -2.92
N GLN A 29 -9.04 -1.04 -2.27
CA GLN A 29 -7.76 -0.71 -2.87
C GLN A 29 -6.71 -1.74 -2.48
N GLN A 30 -5.93 -2.17 -3.48
CA GLN A 30 -4.70 -2.90 -3.27
C GLN A 30 -3.54 -1.91 -3.17
N MET A 31 -2.67 -2.15 -2.18
CA MET A 31 -1.57 -1.27 -1.84
C MET A 31 -0.28 -2.06 -1.74
N ALA A 32 0.83 -1.46 -2.15
CA ALA A 32 2.15 -2.02 -1.95
C ALA A 32 3.18 -0.92 -1.68
N ILE A 33 4.18 -1.25 -0.86
CA ILE A 33 5.25 -0.36 -0.44
C ILE A 33 6.59 -0.92 -0.93
N TRP A 34 7.42 -0.04 -1.48
CA TRP A 34 8.82 -0.32 -1.83
C TRP A 34 9.75 0.69 -1.18
N ASN A 35 10.98 0.26 -0.92
CA ASN A 35 12.04 1.18 -0.55
C ASN A 35 12.56 1.96 -1.78
N ALA A 36 13.46 2.92 -1.54
CA ALA A 36 14.03 3.77 -2.59
C ALA A 36 14.90 3.02 -3.63
N GLU A 37 15.23 1.75 -3.37
CA GLU A 37 15.95 0.86 -4.30
C GLU A 37 14.97 -0.02 -5.11
N GLY A 38 13.67 0.15 -4.91
CA GLY A 38 12.62 -0.65 -5.58
C GLY A 38 12.42 -2.03 -4.96
N MET A 39 13.00 -2.32 -3.79
CA MET A 39 12.76 -3.58 -3.09
C MET A 39 11.37 -3.60 -2.44
N PRO A 40 10.58 -4.67 -2.63
CA PRO A 40 9.26 -4.79 -2.02
C PRO A 40 9.37 -4.94 -0.50
N VAL A 41 8.57 -4.17 0.21
CA VAL A 41 8.55 -4.11 1.68
C VAL A 41 7.31 -4.77 2.23
N GLY A 42 6.18 -4.57 1.57
CA GLY A 42 4.91 -5.18 1.97
C GLY A 42 3.78 -4.88 1.01
N GLU A 43 2.76 -5.73 1.06
CA GLU A 43 1.50 -5.60 0.34
C GLU A 43 0.37 -5.50 1.36
N GLN A 44 -0.65 -4.70 1.06
CA GLN A 44 -1.77 -4.41 1.95
C GLN A 44 -3.06 -4.27 1.13
N MET A 45 -4.21 -4.43 1.78
CA MET A 45 -5.51 -4.13 1.20
C MET A 45 -6.28 -3.21 2.16
N GLN A 46 -6.87 -2.16 1.61
CA GLN A 46 -7.76 -1.27 2.36
C GLN A 46 -9.15 -1.28 1.74
N SER A 47 -10.17 -1.33 2.58
CA SER A 47 -11.56 -1.12 2.18
C SER A 47 -12.16 0.01 3.01
N VAL A 48 -12.90 0.90 2.37
CA VAL A 48 -13.52 2.07 2.98
C VAL A 48 -14.99 2.15 2.59
N ALA A 49 -15.84 2.54 3.55
CA ALA A 49 -17.21 2.94 3.26
C ALA A 49 -17.21 4.41 2.82
N VAL A 50 -17.94 4.70 1.73
CA VAL A 50 -18.09 6.03 1.15
C VAL A 50 -19.54 6.46 1.35
N PHE A 51 -19.74 7.55 2.11
CA PHE A 51 -21.04 8.16 2.33
C PHE A 51 -21.11 9.47 1.55
N GLY A 52 -22.26 9.74 0.92
CA GLY A 52 -22.54 10.95 0.13
C GLY A 52 -23.72 11.73 0.67
#